data_AF-A0A7W1U5Z0-F1
#
_entry.id   AF-A0A7W1U5Z0-F1
#
_cell.length_a   1.000
_cell.length_b   1.000
_cell.length_c   1.000
_cell.angle_alpha   90.00
_cell.angle_beta   90.00
_cell.angle_gamma   90.00
#
_symmetry.space_group_name_H-M   'P 1'
#
loop_
_entity.id
_entity.type
_entity.pdbx_description
1 polymer ?
#
loop_
_entity_poly.entity_id
_entity_poly.type
_entity_poly.pdbx_seq_one_letter_code
_entity_poly.pdbx_strand_id
1 'polypeptide(L)'
;MRIVRLILALLVGAVFVFTGVLKARNPLLFASDVSNYAVISWPLGVRVAFFLPWLEIVTGVALIFQRLFAGAIALTIAMILVFIGVTIWARAHGIDVSCGCFGTVSSNLTLTWHFVLNGALFLALLALWFLRERAPAPIR
;
A
#
# COMPACT_ATOMS: atom_id res chain seq x y z
N MET A 1 -1.55 8.86 -24.02
CA MET A 1 -0.88 8.13 -22.90
C MET A 1 -0.68 8.94 -21.61
N ARG A 2 -0.78 10.29 -21.62
CA ARG A 2 -0.61 11.12 -20.42
C ARG A 2 -1.82 11.08 -19.47
N ILE A 3 -3.04 11.09 -20.03
CA ILE A 3 -4.31 10.98 -19.28
C ILE A 3 -4.42 9.64 -18.55
N VAL A 4 -4.11 8.52 -19.23
CA VAL A 4 -4.13 7.18 -18.62
C VAL A 4 -3.20 7.11 -17.40
N ARG A 5 -2.00 7.71 -17.50
CA ARG A 5 -1.07 7.83 -16.37
C ARG A 5 -1.61 8.63 -15.20
N LEU A 6 -2.27 9.76 -15.49
CA LEU A 6 -2.89 10.61 -14.47
C LEU A 6 -4.01 9.86 -13.74
N ILE A 7 -4.89 9.19 -14.47
CA ILE A 7 -6.00 8.42 -13.91
C ILE A 7 -5.49 7.29 -13.02
N LEU A 8 -4.53 6.49 -13.51
CA LEU A 8 -3.92 5.42 -12.73
C LEU A 8 -3.22 5.95 -11.46
N ALA A 9 -2.44 7.03 -11.58
CA ALA A 9 -1.75 7.64 -10.45
C ALA A 9 -2.72 8.20 -9.41
N LEU A 10 -3.82 8.80 -9.86
CA LEU A 10 -4.90 9.30 -9.02
C LEU A 10 -5.58 8.15 -8.27
N LEU A 11 -5.93 7.06 -8.96
CA LEU A 11 -6.58 5.91 -8.35
C LEU A 11 -5.69 5.24 -7.31
N VAL A 12 -4.43 4.91 -7.68
CA VAL A 12 -3.49 4.27 -6.76
C VAL A 12 -3.18 5.19 -5.58
N GLY A 13 -2.93 6.47 -5.83
CA GLY A 13 -2.65 7.44 -4.79
C GLY A 13 -3.84 7.65 -3.84
N ALA A 14 -5.06 7.72 -4.37
CA ALA A 14 -6.27 7.84 -3.57
C ALA A 14 -6.49 6.63 -2.66
N VAL A 15 -6.23 5.42 -3.16
CA VAL A 15 -6.31 4.20 -2.34
C VAL A 15 -5.28 4.23 -1.21
N PHE A 16 -4.02 4.57 -1.50
CA PHE A 16 -2.96 4.67 -0.49
C PHE A 16 -3.26 5.73 0.58
N VAL A 17 -3.77 6.90 0.19
CA VAL A 17 -4.21 7.92 1.14
C VAL A 17 -5.39 7.41 1.98
N PHE A 18 -6.37 6.78 1.36
CA PHE A 18 -7.56 6.28 2.06
C PHE A 18 -7.19 5.19 3.08
N THR A 19 -6.39 4.19 2.68
CA THR A 19 -5.94 3.12 3.59
C THR A 19 -5.02 3.67 4.68
N GLY A 20 -4.14 4.60 4.34
CA GLY A 20 -3.24 5.25 5.30
C GLY A 20 -4.02 6.04 6.35
N VAL A 21 -5.02 6.84 5.95
CA VAL A 21 -5.89 7.56 6.91
C VAL A 21 -6.65 6.59 7.80
N LEU A 22 -7.14 5.48 7.25
CA LEU A 22 -7.89 4.49 8.01
C LEU A 22 -7.03 3.80 9.08
N LYS A 23 -5.77 3.48 8.76
CA LYS A 23 -4.78 2.95 9.73
C LYS A 23 -4.35 4.03 10.75
N ALA A 24 -4.20 5.28 10.32
CA ALA A 24 -3.83 6.39 11.19
C ALA A 24 -4.92 6.76 12.21
N ARG A 25 -6.20 6.51 11.91
CA ARG A 25 -7.30 6.75 12.85
C ARG A 25 -7.28 5.81 14.06
N ASN A 26 -6.84 4.57 13.88
CA ASN A 26 -6.80 3.57 14.95
C ASN A 26 -5.45 2.84 14.99
N PRO A 27 -4.35 3.53 15.36
CA PRO A 27 -3.01 2.96 15.34
C PRO A 27 -2.84 1.82 16.36
N LEU A 28 -3.61 1.82 17.47
CA LEU A 28 -3.58 0.73 18.44
C LEU A 28 -4.17 -0.57 17.89
N LEU A 29 -5.30 -0.49 17.16
CA LEU A 29 -5.89 -1.66 16.51
C LEU A 29 -4.95 -2.20 15.44
N PHE A 30 -4.38 -1.32 14.63
CA PHE A 30 -3.40 -1.71 13.61
C PHE A 30 -2.12 -2.31 14.23
N ALA A 31 -1.63 -1.77 15.34
CA ALA A 31 -0.49 -2.34 16.07
C ALA A 31 -0.81 -3.73 16.63
N SER A 32 -2.04 -3.93 17.13
CA SER A 32 -2.51 -5.24 17.58
C SER A 32 -2.55 -6.23 16.42
N ASP A 33 -3.08 -5.84 15.26
CA ASP A 33 -3.10 -6.66 14.05
C ASP A 33 -1.67 -7.01 13.58
N VAL A 34 -0.76 -6.04 13.60
CA VAL A 34 0.64 -6.24 13.25
C VAL A 34 1.35 -7.16 14.24
N SER A 35 1.06 -7.05 15.53
CA SER A 35 1.61 -7.94 16.55
C SER A 35 1.08 -9.37 16.44
N ASN A 36 -0.18 -9.52 16.00
CA ASN A 36 -0.79 -10.82 15.73
C ASN A 36 -0.10 -11.53 14.57
N TYR A 37 0.54 -10.80 13.65
CA TYR A 37 1.37 -11.40 12.63
C TYR A 37 2.62 -12.09 13.16
N ALA A 38 2.99 -11.99 14.44
CA ALA A 38 4.16 -12.65 15.04
C ALA A 38 5.51 -12.44 14.32
N VAL A 39 5.57 -11.56 13.31
CA VAL A 39 6.79 -11.25 12.53
C VAL A 39 7.76 -10.40 13.35
N ILE A 40 7.25 -9.52 14.22
CA ILE A 40 8.03 -8.54 14.96
C ILE A 40 7.55 -8.39 16.41
N SER A 41 8.46 -8.00 17.31
CA SER A 41 8.13 -7.77 18.72
C SER A 41 7.15 -6.60 18.88
N TRP A 42 6.33 -6.63 19.94
CA TRP A 42 5.32 -5.60 20.24
C TRP A 42 5.83 -4.15 20.11
N PRO A 43 7.02 -3.77 20.63
CA PRO A 43 7.53 -2.40 20.50
C PRO A 43 7.85 -2.00 19.05
N LEU A 44 8.27 -2.95 18.21
CA LEU A 44 8.51 -2.72 16.79
C LEU A 44 7.18 -2.64 16.02
N GLY A 45 6.20 -3.48 16.38
CA GLY A 45 4.85 -3.44 15.83
C GLY A 45 4.19 -2.09 16.00
N VAL A 46 4.28 -1.51 17.20
CA VAL A 46 3.73 -0.17 17.49
C VAL A 46 4.43 0.93 16.67
N ARG A 47 5.77 0.86 16.51
CA ARG A 47 6.49 1.83 15.68
C ARG A 47 6.06 1.73 14.22
N VAL A 48 6.04 0.53 13.66
CA VAL A 48 5.60 0.32 12.27
C VAL A 48 4.16 0.78 12.10
N ALA A 49 3.27 0.43 13.02
CA ALA A 49 1.87 0.85 12.98
C ALA A 49 1.68 2.37 13.05
N PHE A 50 2.62 3.10 13.69
CA PHE A 50 2.59 4.55 13.74
C PHE A 50 3.20 5.20 12.49
N PHE A 51 4.33 4.70 11.98
CA PHE A 51 5.06 5.33 10.86
C PHE A 51 4.50 4.96 9.48
N LEU A 52 4.05 3.72 9.31
CA LEU A 52 3.58 3.19 8.02
C LEU A 52 2.38 3.98 7.44
N PRO A 53 1.35 4.35 8.22
CA PRO A 53 0.22 5.12 7.70
C PRO A 53 0.61 6.48 7.12
N TRP A 54 1.55 7.18 7.77
CA TRP A 54 2.05 8.45 7.28
C TRP A 54 2.83 8.29 5.97
N LEU A 55 3.63 7.23 5.84
CA LEU A 55 4.33 6.91 4.59
C LEU A 55 3.35 6.61 3.45
N GLU A 56 2.25 5.89 3.73
CA GLU A 56 1.21 5.61 2.73
C GLU A 56 0.52 6.89 2.26
N ILE A 57 0.18 7.80 3.18
CA ILE A 57 -0.46 9.08 2.86
C ILE A 57 0.50 9.96 2.03
N VAL A 58 1.75 10.11 2.46
CA VAL A 58 2.74 10.96 1.79
C VAL A 58 3.04 10.43 0.38
N THR A 59 3.19 9.11 0.22
CA THR A 59 3.42 8.50 -1.11
C THR A 59 2.18 8.62 -2.00
N GLY A 60 0.98 8.39 -1.46
CA GLY A 60 -0.26 8.54 -2.22
C GLY A 60 -0.51 9.98 -2.68
N VAL A 61 -0.26 10.97 -1.82
CA VAL A 61 -0.29 12.39 -2.18
C VAL A 61 0.77 12.70 -3.25
N ALA A 62 1.99 12.22 -3.09
CA ALA A 62 3.06 12.43 -4.06
C ALA A 62 2.75 11.81 -5.45
N LEU A 63 2.04 10.68 -5.50
CA LEU A 63 1.53 10.08 -6.73
C LEU A 63 0.46 10.97 -7.39
N ILE A 64 -0.48 11.53 -6.60
CA ILE A 64 -1.55 12.41 -7.10
C ILE A 64 -0.98 13.70 -7.70
N PHE A 65 -0.05 14.36 -6.99
CA PHE A 65 0.51 15.65 -7.43
C PHE A 65 1.62 15.51 -8.48
N GLN A 66 2.06 14.29 -8.80
CA GLN A 66 3.13 13.97 -9.77
C GLN A 66 4.48 14.69 -9.56
N ARG A 67 4.68 15.39 -8.44
CA ARG A 67 5.84 16.25 -8.18
C ARG A 67 7.10 15.46 -7.82
N LEU A 68 6.95 14.23 -7.31
CA LEU A 68 8.02 13.27 -6.97
C LEU A 68 7.69 11.87 -7.50
N PHE A 69 7.13 11.80 -8.71
CA PHE A 69 6.48 10.60 -9.26
C PHE A 69 7.36 9.34 -9.26
N ALA A 70 8.65 9.47 -9.63
CA ALA A 70 9.56 8.32 -9.66
C ALA A 70 9.88 7.76 -8.26
N GLY A 71 10.14 8.65 -7.28
CA GLY A 71 10.38 8.26 -5.90
C GLY A 71 9.13 7.71 -5.22
N ALA A 72 7.97 8.31 -5.50
CA ALA A 72 6.68 7.85 -4.98
C ALA A 72 6.36 6.43 -5.50
N ILE A 73 6.53 6.15 -6.79
CA ILE A 73 6.32 4.79 -7.33
C ILE A 73 7.28 3.79 -6.68
N ALA A 74 8.58 4.10 -6.62
CA ALA A 74 9.57 3.18 -6.05
C ALA A 74 9.25 2.85 -4.58
N LEU A 75 8.90 3.86 -3.78
CA LEU A 75 8.54 3.68 -2.37
C LEU A 75 7.22 2.90 -2.23
N THR A 76 6.22 3.19 -3.06
CA THR A 76 4.94 2.46 -3.08
C THR A 76 5.14 0.99 -3.41
N ILE A 77 5.99 0.67 -4.41
CA ILE A 77 6.35 -0.71 -4.77
C ILE A 77 7.05 -1.40 -3.61
N ALA A 78 8.04 -0.75 -2.99
CA ALA A 78 8.76 -1.31 -1.84
C ALA A 78 7.80 -1.62 -0.68
N MET A 79 6.86 -0.73 -0.37
CA MET A 79 5.87 -0.95 0.68
C MET A 79 4.95 -2.14 0.36
N ILE A 80 4.50 -2.27 -0.90
CA ILE A 80 3.68 -3.40 -1.33
C ILE A 80 4.45 -4.72 -1.22
N LEU A 81 5.73 -4.74 -1.62
CA LEU A 81 6.56 -5.95 -1.51
C LEU A 81 6.74 -6.39 -0.06
N VAL A 82 6.99 -5.45 0.85
CA VAL A 82 7.05 -5.73 2.29
C VAL A 82 5.70 -6.29 2.77
N PHE A 83 4.59 -5.67 2.39
CA PHE A 83 3.26 -6.11 2.79
C PHE A 83 2.91 -7.52 2.29
N ILE A 84 3.25 -7.82 1.03
CA ILE A 84 3.09 -9.16 0.44
C ILE A 84 3.97 -10.17 1.17
N GLY A 85 5.23 -9.84 1.45
CA GLY A 85 6.15 -10.72 2.18
C GLY A 85 5.65 -11.08 3.58
N VAL A 86 5.19 -10.08 4.33
CA VAL A 86 4.57 -10.25 5.66
C VAL A 86 3.30 -11.10 5.56
N THR A 87 2.45 -10.85 4.56
CA THR A 87 1.21 -11.61 4.34
C THR A 87 1.48 -13.08 4.01
N ILE A 88 2.45 -13.37 3.15
CA ILE A 88 2.87 -14.74 2.80
C ILE A 88 3.41 -15.45 4.05
N TRP A 89 4.27 -14.77 4.82
CA TRP A 89 4.82 -15.33 6.05
C TRP A 89 3.73 -15.66 7.07
N ALA A 90 2.79 -14.72 7.28
CA ALA A 90 1.66 -14.91 8.20
C ALA A 90 0.77 -16.09 7.77
N ARG A 91 0.51 -16.22 6.47
CA ARG A 91 -0.24 -17.35 5.90
C ARG A 91 0.49 -18.68 6.11
N ALA A 92 1.80 -18.70 5.93
CA ALA A 92 2.62 -19.91 6.16
C ALA A 92 2.62 -20.35 7.63
N HIS A 93 2.42 -19.43 8.57
CA HIS A 93 2.34 -19.71 10.01
C HIS A 93 0.91 -19.87 10.52
N GLY A 94 -0.10 -19.94 9.63
CA GLY A 94 -1.50 -20.20 10.00
C GLY A 94 -2.21 -19.02 10.68
N ILE A 95 -1.68 -17.80 10.54
CA ILE A 95 -2.26 -16.59 11.13
C ILE A 95 -3.32 -16.03 10.16
N ASP A 96 -4.52 -15.76 10.67
CA ASP A 96 -5.61 -15.18 9.86
C ASP A 96 -5.31 -13.71 9.52
N VAL A 97 -5.06 -13.46 8.23
CA VAL A 97 -4.67 -12.14 7.68
C VAL A 97 -5.90 -11.28 7.34
N SER A 98 -7.03 -11.50 8.00
CA SER A 98 -8.34 -10.92 7.62
C SER A 98 -8.43 -9.39 7.78
N CYS A 99 -7.55 -8.75 8.57
CA CYS A 99 -7.61 -7.32 8.88
C CYS A 99 -6.52 -6.43 8.23
N GLY A 100 -5.54 -7.03 7.56
CA GLY A 100 -4.20 -6.44 7.45
C GLY A 100 -3.98 -5.15 6.65
N CYS A 101 -4.83 -4.80 5.67
CA CYS A 101 -4.54 -3.67 4.77
C CYS A 101 -5.62 -2.57 4.74
N PHE A 102 -6.85 -2.88 5.14
CA PHE A 102 -7.99 -1.95 5.13
C PHE A 102 -8.58 -1.72 6.53
N GLY A 103 -7.92 -2.18 7.60
CA GLY A 103 -8.45 -2.05 8.96
C GLY A 103 -9.81 -2.74 9.14
N THR A 104 -10.51 -2.37 10.22
CA THR A 104 -11.79 -2.97 10.64
C THR A 104 -12.95 -2.86 9.64
N VAL A 105 -12.78 -2.13 8.53
CA VAL A 105 -13.77 -2.03 7.43
C VAL A 105 -13.86 -3.36 6.64
N SER A 106 -12.83 -4.21 6.68
CA SER A 106 -12.85 -5.52 6.01
C SER A 106 -13.38 -6.67 6.87
N SER A 107 -14.03 -6.40 8.01
CA SER A 107 -14.63 -7.44 8.87
C SER A 107 -15.76 -8.25 8.20
N ASN A 108 -16.22 -7.84 7.00
CA ASN A 108 -17.22 -8.56 6.19
C ASN A 108 -16.78 -8.83 4.73
N LEU A 109 -15.55 -8.46 4.32
CA LEU A 109 -15.09 -8.68 2.95
C LEU A 109 -14.19 -9.92 2.89
N THR A 110 -14.63 -10.91 2.12
CA THR A 110 -13.97 -12.19 1.90
C THR A 110 -12.51 -12.01 1.51
N LEU A 111 -11.62 -12.86 2.05
CA LEU A 111 -10.17 -12.92 1.79
C LEU A 111 -9.81 -12.74 0.29
N THR A 112 -10.65 -13.28 -0.60
CA THR A 112 -10.55 -13.17 -2.06
C THR A 112 -10.53 -11.72 -2.56
N TRP A 113 -11.34 -10.84 -2.01
CA TRP A 113 -11.41 -9.43 -2.44
C TRP A 113 -10.15 -8.65 -2.10
N HIS A 114 -9.50 -9.04 -1.01
CA HIS A 114 -8.21 -8.49 -0.61
C HIS A 114 -7.12 -8.81 -1.65
N PHE A 115 -7.03 -10.07 -2.09
CA PHE A 115 -6.06 -10.47 -3.11
C PHE A 115 -6.36 -9.82 -4.48
N VAL A 116 -7.63 -9.70 -4.85
CA VAL A 116 -8.04 -9.06 -6.11
C VAL A 116 -7.68 -7.58 -6.11
N LEU A 117 -7.95 -6.84 -5.02
CA LEU A 117 -7.61 -5.42 -4.91
C LEU A 117 -6.10 -5.18 -4.88
N ASN A 118 -5.34 -5.95 -4.08
CA ASN A 118 -3.88 -5.84 -4.07
C ASN A 118 -3.27 -6.18 -5.44
N GLY A 119 -3.79 -7.22 -6.10
CA GLY A 119 -3.39 -7.59 -7.46
C GLY A 119 -3.69 -6.49 -8.48
N ALA A 120 -4.89 -5.88 -8.40
CA ALA A 120 -5.27 -4.77 -9.26
C ALA A 120 -4.39 -3.52 -9.05
N LEU A 121 -4.06 -3.18 -7.79
CA LEU A 121 -3.15 -2.09 -7.45
C LEU A 121 -1.73 -2.36 -7.96
N PHE A 122 -1.25 -3.60 -7.81
CA PHE A 122 0.07 -3.99 -8.30
C PHE A 122 0.16 -3.92 -9.83
N LEU A 123 -0.85 -4.41 -10.54
CA LEU A 123 -0.95 -4.29 -12.00
C LEU A 123 -1.06 -2.84 -12.45
N ALA A 124 -1.81 -2.00 -11.72
CA ALA A 124 -1.91 -0.57 -11.98
C ALA A 124 -0.54 0.13 -11.83
N LEU A 125 0.23 -0.22 -10.80
CA LEU A 125 1.59 0.30 -10.59
C LEU A 125 2.57 -0.18 -11.65
N LEU A 126 2.52 -1.45 -12.05
CA LEU A 126 3.32 -1.98 -13.16
C LEU A 126 2.98 -1.27 -14.47
N ALA A 127 1.69 -1.07 -14.75
CA ALA A 127 1.25 -0.30 -15.91
C ALA A 127 1.77 1.15 -15.85
N LEU A 128 1.75 1.80 -14.68
CA LEU A 128 2.35 3.13 -14.49
C LEU A 128 3.85 3.14 -14.75
N TRP A 129 4.58 2.11 -14.29
CA TRP A 129 6.01 1.94 -14.53
C TRP A 129 6.32 1.76 -16.02
N PHE A 130 5.64 0.85 -16.71
CA PHE A 130 5.81 0.64 -18.15
C PHE A 130 5.41 1.87 -18.97
N LEU A 131 4.35 2.58 -18.58
CA LEU A 131 3.95 3.83 -19.23
C LEU A 131 4.97 4.95 -19.00
N ARG A 132 5.71 4.94 -17.86
CA ARG A 132 6.84 5.84 -17.59
C ARG A 132 7.98 5.62 -18.57
N GLU A 133 8.41 4.37 -18.77
CA GLU A 133 9.50 4.06 -19.71
C GLU A 133 9.17 4.39 -21.17
N ARG A 134 7.88 4.38 -21.52
CA ARG A 134 7.40 4.84 -22.84
C ARG A 134 7.20 6.36 -22.95
N ALA A 135 7.41 7.17 -21.89
CA ALA A 135 7.48 8.61 -22.10
C ALA A 135 8.81 8.96 -22.77
N PRO A 136 8.79 9.66 -23.92
CA PRO A 136 10.03 10.18 -24.48
C PRO A 136 10.70 11.07 -23.43
N ALA A 137 12.00 10.88 -23.26
CA ALA A 137 12.82 11.70 -22.37
C ALA A 137 12.53 13.18 -22.67
N PRO A 138 12.41 14.05 -21.66
CA PRO A 138 12.29 15.47 -21.90
C PRO A 138 13.50 15.92 -22.71
N ILE A 139 13.24 16.40 -23.93
CA ILE A 139 14.22 17.01 -24.82
C ILE A 139 14.73 18.23 -24.05
N ARG A 140 15.99 18.19 -23.63
CA ARG A 140 16.65 19.27 -22.90
C ARG A 140 17.14 20.32 -23.87
#